data_AF-A0A2V8GP38-F1
#
_entry.id   AF-A0A2V8GP38-F1
#
_cell.length_a   1.000
_cell.length_b   1.000
_cell.length_c   1.000
_cell.angle_alpha   90.00
_cell.angle_beta   90.00
_cell.angle_gamma   90.00
#
_symmetry.space_group_name_H-M   'P 1'
#
loop_
_entity.id
_entity.type
_entity.pdbx_description
1 polymer ?
#
loop_
_entity_poly.entity_id
_entity_poly.type
_entity_poly.pdbx_seq_one_letter_code
_entity_poly.pdbx_strand_id
1 'polypeptide(L)'
;MRKSLLLMAAVWVAALQAQRGVALTGLVTSEEEGRMEGVVVTAQAEGSPLSISVVTDSTGRYNFPVSKLPDGDYGLRIRAVGYDLVGPRGVDVRSGVTATADILLRPTKNLAAQLTNAEWIASMPGSDQQKKFLLSCNSCHSYQPIVNSKHDAGEFLQLFDRMAGYYPGSTLQHPQRLVGTARRNLGGGAGNAMGGEGGLSSDPRAKAAAEWLATVNLSRAPTRDYMLKTLPRPTGRATRVIVTEYDLPRKNIEPHDVI
;
A
#
# COMPACT_ATOMS: atom_id res chain seq x y z
N MET A 1 2.76 -74.89 0.12
CA MET A 1 3.45 -73.63 -0.20
C MET A 1 2.41 -72.59 -0.65
N ARG A 2 2.40 -71.44 0.03
CA ARG A 2 1.81 -70.11 -0.28
C ARG A 2 0.40 -69.99 -0.91
N LYS A 3 -0.57 -69.61 -0.06
CA LYS A 3 -1.81 -68.90 -0.44
C LYS A 3 -1.49 -67.40 -0.59
N SER A 4 -1.77 -66.80 -1.74
CA SER A 4 -1.64 -65.35 -1.95
C SER A 4 -3.00 -64.68 -1.80
N LEU A 5 -3.16 -63.90 -0.72
CA LEU A 5 -4.25 -62.94 -0.58
C LEU A 5 -3.87 -61.64 -1.32
N LEU A 6 -4.70 -61.20 -2.26
CA LEU A 6 -4.65 -59.84 -2.80
C LEU A 6 -5.53 -58.94 -1.91
N LEU A 7 -4.91 -58.00 -1.20
CA LEU A 7 -5.61 -56.85 -0.62
C LEU A 7 -5.77 -55.76 -1.71
N MET A 8 -7.00 -55.43 -2.06
CA MET A 8 -7.31 -54.18 -2.78
C MET A 8 -7.32 -53.03 -1.76
N ALA A 9 -6.35 -52.13 -1.85
CA ALA A 9 -6.37 -50.85 -1.17
C ALA A 9 -7.31 -49.90 -1.94
N ALA A 10 -8.47 -49.60 -1.36
CA ALA A 10 -9.34 -48.55 -1.86
C ALA A 10 -8.71 -47.19 -1.54
N VAL A 11 -8.19 -46.51 -2.56
CA VAL A 11 -7.74 -45.12 -2.45
C VAL A 11 -8.99 -44.24 -2.42
N TRP A 12 -9.36 -43.78 -1.23
CA TRP A 12 -10.35 -42.73 -1.05
C TRP A 12 -9.74 -41.41 -1.50
N VAL A 13 -9.97 -41.06 -2.77
CA VAL A 13 -9.71 -39.70 -3.25
C VAL A 13 -10.81 -38.82 -2.64
N ALA A 14 -10.53 -38.24 -1.47
CA ALA A 14 -11.34 -37.14 -0.96
C ALA A 14 -11.24 -36.00 -1.99
N ALA A 15 -12.30 -35.81 -2.77
CA ALA A 15 -12.41 -34.64 -3.61
C ALA A 15 -12.34 -33.41 -2.69
N LEU A 16 -11.26 -32.63 -2.78
CA LEU A 16 -11.24 -31.27 -2.26
C LEU A 16 -12.34 -30.50 -3.02
N GLN A 17 -13.54 -30.45 -2.44
CA GLN A 17 -14.53 -29.48 -2.85
C GLN A 17 -13.99 -28.12 -2.41
N ALA A 18 -13.31 -27.41 -3.32
CA ALA A 18 -13.26 -25.96 -3.24
C ALA A 18 -14.71 -25.49 -3.14
N GLN A 19 -15.13 -24.98 -2.00
CA GLN A 19 -16.51 -24.59 -1.74
C GLN A 19 -16.89 -23.48 -2.74
N ARG A 20 -17.61 -23.86 -3.81
CA ARG A 20 -17.95 -23.01 -4.99
C ARG A 20 -19.11 -22.06 -4.69
N GLY A 21 -19.02 -21.30 -3.61
CA GLY A 21 -20.05 -20.33 -3.21
C GLY A 21 -19.52 -18.91 -3.18
N VAL A 22 -20.36 -17.95 -3.53
CA VAL A 22 -20.11 -16.50 -3.33
C VAL A 22 -20.90 -16.04 -2.10
N ALA A 23 -20.21 -15.53 -1.10
CA ALA A 23 -20.83 -14.97 0.11
C ALA A 23 -21.30 -13.54 -0.11
N LEU A 24 -20.49 -12.74 -0.82
CA LEU A 24 -20.78 -11.35 -1.12
C LEU A 24 -20.37 -11.03 -2.56
N THR A 25 -21.26 -10.37 -3.30
CA THR A 25 -21.01 -9.85 -4.65
C THR A 25 -21.47 -8.41 -4.76
N GLY A 26 -21.05 -7.73 -5.82
CA GLY A 26 -21.51 -6.38 -6.13
C GLY A 26 -20.83 -5.82 -7.36
N LEU A 27 -21.38 -4.73 -7.88
CA LEU A 27 -20.76 -3.90 -8.91
C LEU A 27 -20.08 -2.70 -8.26
N VAL A 28 -18.94 -2.27 -8.80
CA VAL A 28 -18.38 -0.95 -8.51
C VAL A 28 -18.61 -0.03 -9.69
N THR A 29 -19.16 1.14 -9.42
CA THR A 29 -19.47 2.14 -10.43
C THR A 29 -19.08 3.57 -10.04
N SER A 30 -18.88 4.44 -11.02
CA SER A 30 -18.84 5.89 -10.88
C SER A 30 -19.61 6.56 -12.01
N GLU A 31 -19.97 7.84 -11.85
CA GLU A 31 -20.61 8.60 -12.93
C GLU A 31 -19.67 8.79 -14.12
N GLU A 32 -18.36 8.94 -13.86
CA GLU A 32 -17.35 9.26 -14.87
C GLU A 32 -16.92 8.06 -15.71
N GLU A 33 -16.81 6.88 -15.09
CA GLU A 33 -16.30 5.67 -15.76
C GLU A 33 -17.37 4.59 -15.98
N GLY A 34 -18.57 4.75 -15.42
CA GLY A 34 -19.56 3.68 -15.40
C GLY A 34 -19.06 2.51 -14.56
N ARG A 35 -19.03 1.30 -15.12
CA ARG A 35 -18.57 0.08 -14.42
C ARG A 35 -17.04 0.05 -14.36
N MET A 36 -16.49 -0.05 -13.15
CA MET A 36 -15.05 0.15 -12.94
C MET A 36 -14.31 -1.17 -12.70
N GLU A 37 -13.44 -1.53 -13.64
CA GLU A 37 -12.46 -2.63 -13.48
C GLU A 37 -11.28 -2.19 -12.59
N GLY A 38 -10.74 -3.15 -11.85
CA GLY A 38 -9.48 -2.97 -11.12
C GLY A 38 -9.60 -2.24 -9.78
N VAL A 39 -10.82 -2.08 -9.26
CA VAL A 39 -11.05 -1.52 -7.92
C VAL A 39 -10.82 -2.62 -6.90
N VAL A 40 -9.91 -2.37 -5.95
CA VAL A 40 -9.76 -3.26 -4.80
C VAL A 40 -10.88 -2.98 -3.83
N VAL A 41 -11.66 -4.00 -3.48
CA VAL A 41 -12.73 -3.95 -2.48
C VAL A 41 -12.29 -4.77 -1.29
N THR A 42 -12.28 -4.17 -0.11
CA THR A 42 -11.87 -4.78 1.15
C THR A 42 -13.08 -4.94 2.07
N ALA A 43 -13.27 -6.14 2.61
CA ALA A 43 -14.25 -6.46 3.63
C ALA A 43 -13.54 -6.84 4.94
N GLN A 44 -13.96 -6.26 6.05
CA GLN A 44 -13.44 -6.54 7.39
C GLN A 44 -14.62 -6.68 8.35
N ALA A 45 -14.71 -7.83 9.03
CA ALA A 45 -15.75 -8.06 10.03
C ALA A 45 -15.53 -7.14 11.25
N GLU A 46 -16.62 -6.69 11.88
CA GLU A 46 -16.52 -5.88 13.09
C GLU A 46 -15.68 -6.58 14.18
N GLY A 47 -14.73 -5.84 14.76
CA GLY A 47 -13.82 -6.36 15.79
C GLY A 47 -12.77 -7.37 15.30
N SER A 48 -12.77 -7.75 14.02
CA SER A 48 -11.78 -8.68 13.46
C SER A 48 -10.51 -7.97 13.01
N PRO A 49 -9.31 -8.52 13.32
CA PRO A 49 -8.06 -8.04 12.75
C PRO A 49 -7.87 -8.50 11.29
N LEU A 50 -8.75 -9.37 10.76
CA LEU A 50 -8.63 -9.87 9.40
C LEU A 50 -9.39 -8.99 8.41
N SER A 51 -8.68 -8.56 7.36
CA SER A 51 -9.26 -7.95 6.18
C SER A 51 -9.11 -8.88 4.98
N ILE A 52 -10.17 -9.05 4.19
CA ILE A 52 -10.12 -9.75 2.91
C ILE A 52 -10.30 -8.72 1.80
N SER A 53 -9.45 -8.75 0.80
CA SER A 53 -9.53 -7.87 -0.37
C SER A 53 -9.67 -8.69 -1.66
N VAL A 54 -10.58 -8.27 -2.53
CA VAL A 54 -10.75 -8.79 -3.89
C VAL A 54 -10.72 -7.64 -4.88
N VAL A 55 -10.62 -7.92 -6.18
CA VAL A 55 -10.54 -6.89 -7.22
C VAL A 55 -11.68 -7.04 -8.20
N THR A 56 -12.28 -5.92 -8.63
CA THR A 56 -13.33 -5.95 -9.66
C THR A 56 -12.80 -6.40 -11.00
N ASP A 57 -13.57 -7.23 -11.68
CA ASP A 57 -13.27 -7.73 -13.02
C ASP A 57 -13.61 -6.71 -14.13
N SER A 58 -13.43 -7.11 -15.39
CA SER A 58 -13.73 -6.30 -16.59
C SER A 58 -15.19 -5.86 -16.71
N THR A 59 -16.09 -6.44 -15.93
CA THR A 59 -17.51 -6.04 -15.86
C THR A 59 -17.80 -5.12 -14.68
N GLY A 60 -16.78 -4.75 -13.91
CA GLY A 60 -16.89 -3.98 -12.67
C GLY A 60 -17.41 -4.80 -11.49
N ARG A 61 -17.51 -6.14 -11.61
CA ARG A 61 -18.04 -7.01 -10.56
C ARG A 61 -16.94 -7.50 -9.64
N TYR A 62 -17.19 -7.51 -8.34
CA TYR A 62 -16.36 -8.20 -7.36
C TYR A 62 -17.11 -9.37 -6.74
N ASN A 63 -16.38 -10.39 -6.29
CA ASN A 63 -16.95 -11.58 -5.64
C ASN A 63 -16.04 -12.05 -4.51
N PHE A 64 -16.59 -12.14 -3.30
CA PHE A 64 -15.94 -12.77 -2.16
C PHE A 64 -16.46 -14.20 -1.99
N PRO A 65 -15.57 -15.20 -1.92
CA PRO A 65 -15.99 -16.58 -1.75
C PRO A 65 -16.47 -16.85 -0.32
N VAL A 66 -17.41 -17.79 -0.17
CA VAL A 66 -17.93 -18.24 1.14
C VAL A 66 -16.81 -18.74 2.05
N SER A 67 -15.77 -19.35 1.50
CA SER A 67 -14.62 -19.84 2.27
C SER A 67 -13.76 -18.74 2.90
N LYS A 68 -14.00 -17.47 2.58
CA LYS A 68 -13.22 -16.33 3.10
C LYS A 68 -14.04 -15.35 3.93
N LEU A 69 -15.36 -15.34 3.79
CA LEU A 69 -16.26 -14.50 4.58
C LEU A 69 -17.25 -15.38 5.35
N PRO A 70 -16.92 -15.76 6.61
CA PRO A 70 -17.90 -16.30 7.54
C PRO A 70 -19.04 -15.31 7.81
N ASP A 71 -20.12 -15.80 8.44
CA ASP A 71 -21.24 -14.96 8.85
C ASP A 71 -20.78 -13.81 9.75
N GLY A 72 -21.26 -12.60 9.45
CA GLY A 72 -20.98 -11.41 10.25
C GLY A 72 -21.36 -10.11 9.53
N ASP A 73 -21.27 -9.02 10.27
CA ASP A 73 -21.40 -7.66 9.73
C ASP A 73 -20.03 -7.15 9.32
N TYR A 74 -19.90 -6.76 8.05
CA TYR A 74 -18.63 -6.35 7.44
C TYR A 74 -18.64 -4.86 7.14
N GLY A 75 -17.59 -4.17 7.53
CA GLY A 75 -17.23 -2.88 6.98
C GLY A 75 -16.59 -3.03 5.59
N LEU A 76 -16.99 -2.17 4.65
CA LEU A 76 -16.47 -2.13 3.29
C LEU A 76 -15.58 -0.91 3.06
N ARG A 77 -14.41 -1.15 2.47
CA ARG A 77 -13.46 -0.12 2.02
C ARG A 77 -13.06 -0.39 0.58
N ILE A 78 -12.50 0.63 -0.08
CA ILE A 78 -12.00 0.50 -1.45
C ILE A 78 -10.61 1.12 -1.59
N ARG A 79 -9.89 0.66 -2.62
CA ARG A 79 -8.74 1.36 -3.18
C ARG A 79 -8.92 1.51 -4.68
N ALA A 80 -9.11 2.75 -5.11
CA ALA A 80 -9.06 3.20 -6.50
C ALA A 80 -8.48 4.62 -6.52
N VAL A 81 -7.26 4.80 -7.05
CA VAL A 81 -6.61 6.12 -7.09
C VAL A 81 -7.48 7.08 -7.88
N GLY A 82 -7.73 8.27 -7.33
CA GLY A 82 -8.57 9.29 -7.94
C GLY A 82 -10.03 9.22 -7.52
N TYR A 83 -10.44 8.24 -6.72
CA TYR A 83 -11.83 8.02 -6.33
C TYR A 83 -12.00 7.85 -4.83
N ASP A 84 -13.12 8.36 -4.29
CA ASP A 84 -13.56 8.18 -2.91
C ASP A 84 -14.84 7.35 -2.86
N LEU A 85 -14.97 6.51 -1.82
CA LEU A 85 -16.17 5.72 -1.56
C LEU A 85 -17.36 6.61 -1.19
N VAL A 86 -18.45 6.53 -1.95
CA VAL A 86 -19.73 7.15 -1.60
C VAL A 86 -20.52 6.22 -0.67
N GLY A 87 -20.64 4.95 -1.03
CA GLY A 87 -21.27 3.89 -0.23
C GLY A 87 -21.65 2.68 -1.08
N PRO A 88 -22.18 1.61 -0.47
CA PRO A 88 -22.35 1.42 0.98
C PRO A 88 -21.00 1.24 1.70
N ARG A 89 -21.00 1.42 3.02
CA ARG A 89 -19.81 1.23 3.89
C ARG A 89 -19.89 -0.02 4.76
N GLY A 90 -20.99 -0.75 4.68
CA GLY A 90 -21.15 -2.01 5.39
C GLY A 90 -22.15 -2.92 4.69
N VAL A 91 -22.08 -4.20 5.01
CA VAL A 91 -22.97 -5.23 4.48
C VAL A 91 -23.08 -6.39 5.48
N ASP A 92 -24.29 -6.93 5.56
CA ASP A 92 -24.57 -8.12 6.33
C ASP A 92 -24.31 -9.38 5.48
N VAL A 93 -23.46 -10.29 5.95
CA VAL A 93 -23.16 -11.58 5.31
C VAL A 93 -23.65 -12.72 6.20
N ARG A 94 -24.43 -13.63 5.62
CA ARG A 94 -25.03 -14.79 6.32
C ARG A 94 -24.97 -16.04 5.44
N SER A 95 -24.81 -17.20 6.07
CA SER A 95 -24.70 -18.48 5.39
C SER A 95 -25.98 -18.84 4.66
N GLY A 96 -25.84 -19.43 3.47
CA GLY A 96 -26.96 -19.86 2.63
C GLY A 96 -27.58 -18.77 1.75
N VAL A 97 -27.16 -17.50 1.89
CA VAL A 97 -27.61 -16.39 1.05
C VAL A 97 -26.40 -15.62 0.51
N THR A 98 -26.38 -15.33 -0.80
CA THR A 98 -25.38 -14.43 -1.37
C THR A 98 -25.78 -12.98 -1.10
N ALA A 99 -25.04 -12.31 -0.22
CA ALA A 99 -25.20 -10.88 0.02
C ALA A 99 -24.81 -10.06 -1.22
N THR A 100 -25.45 -8.92 -1.41
CA THR A 100 -25.16 -8.00 -2.52
C THR A 100 -24.94 -6.58 -2.00
N ALA A 101 -23.86 -5.93 -2.45
CA ALA A 101 -23.59 -4.53 -2.17
C ALA A 101 -23.00 -3.83 -3.41
N ASP A 102 -23.81 -3.04 -4.11
CA ASP A 102 -23.32 -2.25 -5.24
C ASP A 102 -22.66 -0.96 -4.74
N ILE A 103 -21.38 -0.79 -5.03
CA ILE A 103 -20.53 0.28 -4.56
C ILE A 103 -20.52 1.44 -5.57
N LEU A 104 -20.85 2.63 -5.07
CA LEU A 104 -20.73 3.89 -5.80
C LEU A 104 -19.47 4.64 -5.37
N LEU A 105 -18.68 5.08 -6.34
CA LEU A 105 -17.51 5.92 -6.19
C LEU A 105 -17.74 7.28 -6.83
N ARG A 106 -17.00 8.29 -6.37
CA ARG A 106 -16.93 9.62 -6.97
C ARG A 106 -15.48 10.08 -7.08
N PRO A 107 -15.14 11.02 -7.97
CA PRO A 107 -13.80 11.57 -8.04
C PRO A 107 -13.40 12.21 -6.71
N THR A 108 -12.14 11.98 -6.31
CA THR A 108 -11.60 12.54 -5.09
C THR A 108 -11.31 14.03 -5.24
N LYS A 109 -11.52 14.77 -4.15
CA LYS A 109 -11.09 16.17 -4.05
C LYS A 109 -9.63 16.32 -3.59
N ASN A 110 -8.98 15.22 -3.20
CA ASN A 110 -7.61 15.24 -2.68
C ASN A 110 -6.79 14.07 -3.24
N LEU A 111 -6.44 14.16 -4.52
CA LEU A 111 -5.65 13.13 -5.20
C LEU A 111 -4.28 12.89 -4.52
N ALA A 112 -3.63 13.95 -4.04
CA ALA A 112 -2.33 13.87 -3.36
C ALA A 112 -2.34 12.94 -2.14
N ALA A 113 -3.45 12.86 -1.40
CA ALA A 113 -3.58 11.97 -0.25
C ALA A 113 -3.62 10.48 -0.63
N GLN A 114 -3.96 10.16 -1.88
CA GLN A 114 -4.11 8.79 -2.36
C GLN A 114 -2.89 8.25 -3.12
N LEU A 115 -1.91 9.09 -3.45
CA LEU A 115 -0.76 8.67 -4.24
C LEU A 115 0.21 7.80 -3.44
N THR A 116 0.67 6.73 -4.09
CA THR A 116 1.78 5.89 -3.64
C THR A 116 3.12 6.60 -3.83
N ASN A 117 4.19 6.05 -3.22
CA ASN A 117 5.56 6.55 -3.42
C ASN A 117 5.97 6.54 -4.90
N ALA A 118 5.57 5.53 -5.67
CA ALA A 118 5.87 5.42 -7.10
C ALA A 118 5.17 6.52 -7.92
N GLU A 119 3.89 6.77 -7.64
CA GLU A 119 3.12 7.84 -8.29
C GLU A 119 3.69 9.22 -7.96
N TRP A 120 4.14 9.44 -6.73
CA TRP A 120 4.86 10.66 -6.37
C TRP A 120 6.15 10.83 -7.18
N ILE A 121 7.00 9.81 -7.29
CA ILE A 121 8.23 9.86 -8.12
C ILE A 121 7.90 10.13 -9.60
N ALA A 122 6.83 9.51 -10.12
CA ALA A 122 6.40 9.70 -11.51
C ALA A 122 5.86 11.13 -11.76
N SER A 123 5.23 11.72 -10.75
CA SER A 123 4.64 13.07 -10.79
C SER A 123 5.69 14.18 -10.72
N MET A 124 6.68 14.04 -9.82
CA MET A 124 7.66 15.10 -9.59
C MET A 124 8.46 15.45 -10.86
N PRO A 125 8.75 16.73 -11.11
CA PRO A 125 9.71 17.12 -12.14
C PRO A 125 11.14 16.76 -11.72
N GLY A 126 12.08 16.79 -12.66
CA GLY A 126 13.50 16.50 -12.43
C GLY A 126 14.00 15.26 -13.17
N SER A 127 15.32 15.14 -13.26
CA SER A 127 15.99 14.02 -13.93
C SER A 127 15.89 12.73 -13.10
N ASP A 128 16.04 11.58 -13.76
CA ASP A 128 16.14 10.29 -13.07
C ASP A 128 17.25 10.27 -12.03
N GLN A 129 18.35 10.98 -12.29
CA GLN A 129 19.46 11.08 -11.34
C GLN A 129 19.07 11.82 -10.06
N GLN A 130 18.26 12.88 -10.16
CA GLN A 130 17.72 13.57 -8.97
C GLN A 130 16.75 12.66 -8.21
N LYS A 131 15.85 11.99 -8.93
CA LYS A 131 14.82 11.13 -8.34
C LYS A 131 15.37 9.87 -7.68
N LYS A 132 16.47 9.31 -8.18
CA LYS A 132 17.14 8.13 -7.61
C LYS A 132 17.47 8.30 -6.12
N PHE A 133 17.70 9.52 -5.65
CA PHE A 133 17.92 9.81 -4.24
C PHE A 133 16.78 9.28 -3.35
N LEU A 134 15.53 9.44 -3.78
CA LEU A 134 14.36 9.04 -3.00
C LEU A 134 14.23 7.52 -2.83
N LEU A 135 14.87 6.71 -3.68
CA LEU A 135 14.80 5.25 -3.60
C LEU A 135 15.38 4.71 -2.29
N SER A 136 16.25 5.47 -1.61
CA SER A 136 16.79 5.14 -0.28
C SER A 136 15.99 5.73 0.88
N CYS A 137 14.91 6.50 0.61
CA CYS A 137 14.16 7.28 1.60
C CYS A 137 12.73 6.78 1.84
N ASN A 138 12.39 5.55 1.45
CA ASN A 138 11.04 4.99 1.57
C ASN A 138 10.88 3.90 2.63
N SER A 139 11.96 3.55 3.35
CA SER A 139 11.93 2.49 4.36
C SER A 139 11.30 2.93 5.69
N CYS A 140 11.39 4.22 6.02
CA CYS A 140 10.95 4.75 7.32
C CYS A 140 9.60 5.50 7.25
N HIS A 141 9.33 6.16 6.13
CA HIS A 141 8.08 6.88 5.87
C HIS A 141 7.79 6.97 4.36
N SER A 142 6.55 7.29 3.99
CA SER A 142 6.19 7.60 2.61
C SER A 142 6.83 8.91 2.14
N TYR A 143 6.70 9.29 0.88
CA TYR A 143 7.17 10.61 0.42
C TYR A 143 6.23 11.76 0.79
N GLN A 144 5.06 11.48 1.38
CA GLN A 144 4.08 12.50 1.76
C GLN A 144 4.64 13.58 2.70
N PRO A 145 5.43 13.27 3.76
CA PRO A 145 6.04 14.29 4.60
C PRO A 145 6.98 15.22 3.83
N ILE A 146 7.65 14.72 2.78
CA ILE A 146 8.56 15.51 1.95
C ILE A 146 7.74 16.48 1.09
N VAL A 147 6.84 15.93 0.26
CA VAL A 147 6.10 16.72 -0.73
C VAL A 147 5.12 17.71 -0.08
N ASN A 148 4.59 17.41 1.10
CA ASN A 148 3.66 18.28 1.82
C ASN A 148 4.36 19.26 2.79
N SER A 149 5.69 19.20 2.91
CA SER A 149 6.44 20.14 3.74
C SER A 149 6.57 21.51 3.08
N LYS A 150 6.95 22.50 3.89
CA LYS A 150 7.39 23.82 3.44
C LYS A 150 8.89 24.02 3.60
N HIS A 151 9.64 22.94 3.75
CA HIS A 151 11.06 23.01 4.04
C HIS A 151 11.86 23.59 2.88
N ASP A 152 12.77 24.51 3.18
CA ASP A 152 13.78 24.95 2.22
C ASP A 152 14.94 23.93 2.14
N ALA A 153 15.91 24.21 1.25
CA ALA A 153 17.05 23.32 1.05
C ALA A 153 17.93 23.20 2.31
N GLY A 154 18.11 24.28 3.06
CA GLY A 154 18.91 24.27 4.29
C GLY A 154 18.25 23.44 5.39
N GLU A 155 16.94 23.58 5.55
CA GLU A 155 16.15 22.77 6.48
C GLU A 155 16.15 21.30 6.09
N PHE A 156 16.05 20.97 4.80
CA PHE A 156 16.17 19.58 4.33
C PHE A 156 17.52 18.96 4.69
N LEU A 157 18.63 19.69 4.56
CA LEU A 157 19.95 19.17 4.96
C LEU A 157 20.01 18.84 6.45
N GLN A 158 19.44 19.70 7.31
CA GLN A 158 19.34 19.42 8.74
C GLN A 158 18.47 18.18 9.01
N LEU A 159 17.38 18.02 8.27
CA LEU A 159 16.51 16.85 8.36
C LEU A 159 17.22 15.58 7.91
N PHE A 160 18.00 15.62 6.81
CA PHE A 160 18.78 14.48 6.36
C PHE A 160 19.77 14.06 7.44
N ASP A 161 20.53 14.99 8.01
CA ASP A 161 21.45 14.67 9.09
C ASP A 161 20.70 14.02 10.27
N ARG A 162 19.59 14.62 10.70
CA ARG A 162 18.75 14.06 11.78
C ARG A 162 18.24 12.66 11.44
N MET A 163 17.81 12.42 10.20
CA MET A 163 17.34 11.13 9.73
C MET A 163 18.44 10.08 9.75
N ALA A 164 19.70 10.47 9.50
CA ALA A 164 20.83 9.58 9.54
C ALA A 164 21.13 9.09 10.96
N GLY A 165 20.62 9.75 12.00
CA GLY A 165 20.73 9.29 13.38
C GLY A 165 19.68 8.26 13.81
N TYR A 166 18.81 7.78 12.92
CA TYR A 166 17.76 6.79 13.25
C TYR A 166 18.06 5.41 12.66
N TYR A 167 17.67 4.37 13.41
CA TYR A 167 17.75 2.97 13.00
C TYR A 167 16.89 2.70 11.74
N PRO A 168 17.31 1.84 10.79
CA PRO A 168 16.53 1.56 9.57
C PRO A 168 15.08 1.09 9.76
N GLY A 169 14.75 0.45 10.89
CA GLY A 169 13.38 0.07 11.27
C GLY A 169 12.54 1.21 11.88
N SER A 170 13.12 2.39 12.10
CA SER A 170 12.38 3.53 12.66
C SER A 170 11.25 3.96 11.75
N THR A 171 10.12 4.29 12.36
CA THR A 171 8.98 4.95 11.69
C THR A 171 8.68 6.30 12.36
N LEU A 172 7.82 7.12 11.76
CA LEU A 172 7.38 8.36 12.39
C LEU A 172 6.70 8.15 13.75
N GLN A 173 6.04 7.00 13.95
CA GLN A 173 5.34 6.66 15.20
C GLN A 173 6.26 5.97 16.21
N HIS A 174 7.37 5.38 15.75
CA HIS A 174 8.32 4.67 16.59
C HIS A 174 9.77 5.04 16.20
N PRO A 175 10.22 6.27 16.53
CA PRO A 175 11.56 6.72 16.22
C PRO A 175 12.59 6.07 17.15
N GLN A 176 13.59 5.39 16.59
CA GLN A 176 14.66 4.73 17.35
C GLN A 176 16.02 5.33 16.99
N ARG A 177 16.63 6.07 17.92
CA ARG A 177 17.95 6.69 17.70
C ARG A 177 19.04 5.61 17.71
N LEU A 178 20.02 5.77 16.82
CA LEU A 178 21.29 5.05 16.90
C LEU A 178 22.07 5.52 18.13
N VAL A 179 22.91 4.65 18.68
CA VAL A 179 23.69 4.92 19.89
C VAL A 179 24.81 5.94 19.60
N GLY A 180 24.94 6.93 20.49
CA GLY A 180 26.02 7.92 20.43
C GLY A 180 25.95 8.79 19.17
N THR A 181 27.06 8.83 18.43
CA THR A 181 27.22 9.65 17.21
C THR A 181 27.04 8.85 15.92
N ALA A 182 26.62 7.58 16.01
CA ALA A 182 26.46 6.71 14.84
C ALA A 182 25.46 7.29 13.83
N ARG A 183 25.82 7.24 12.54
CA ARG A 183 25.00 7.71 11.43
C ARG A 183 24.87 6.64 10.35
N ARG A 184 23.66 6.46 9.85
CA ARG A 184 23.39 5.63 8.67
C ARG A 184 23.61 6.42 7.39
N ASN A 185 23.85 5.67 6.33
CA ASN A 185 23.82 6.21 4.99
C ASN A 185 22.38 6.47 4.53
N LEU A 186 22.12 7.68 4.00
CA LEU A 186 20.80 8.06 3.48
C LEU A 186 20.73 8.23 1.95
N GLY A 187 21.80 7.92 1.20
CA GLY A 187 21.87 8.31 -0.21
C GLY A 187 22.56 7.35 -1.16
N GLY A 188 22.49 6.03 -0.90
CA GLY A 188 23.05 5.07 -1.83
C GLY A 188 22.41 3.70 -1.72
N GLY A 189 21.73 3.28 -2.77
CA GLY A 189 21.73 1.86 -3.13
C GLY A 189 23.17 1.36 -3.29
N ALA A 190 23.34 0.03 -3.30
CA ALA A 190 24.61 -0.70 -3.36
C ALA A 190 25.77 0.08 -4.01
N GLY A 191 26.62 0.72 -3.18
CA GLY A 191 27.88 1.33 -3.60
C GLY A 191 28.04 2.84 -3.40
N ASN A 192 26.97 3.62 -3.17
CA ASN A 192 27.07 5.10 -3.20
C ASN A 192 26.88 5.73 -1.82
N ALA A 193 27.76 5.43 -0.87
CA ALA A 193 27.63 5.98 0.48
C ALA A 193 27.58 7.53 0.47
N MET A 194 26.49 8.14 0.95
CA MET A 194 26.42 9.56 1.35
C MET A 194 26.67 9.75 2.85
N GLY A 195 27.41 10.79 3.18
CA GLY A 195 27.97 10.99 4.51
C GLY A 195 29.36 10.35 4.62
N GLY A 196 30.36 11.22 4.72
CA GLY A 196 31.75 10.91 5.04
C GLY A 196 32.23 11.85 6.17
N GLU A 197 33.53 12.08 6.30
CA GLU A 197 34.05 13.11 7.20
C GLU A 197 33.45 14.48 6.83
N GLY A 198 32.60 15.02 7.72
CA GLY A 198 31.83 16.26 7.49
C GLY A 198 30.30 16.10 7.43
N GLY A 199 29.77 14.87 7.45
CA GLY A 199 28.33 14.61 7.53
C GLY A 199 27.55 14.82 6.23
N LEU A 200 26.22 14.79 6.29
CA LEU A 200 25.36 14.96 5.10
C LEU A 200 25.36 16.40 4.57
N SER A 201 25.59 17.39 5.43
CA SER A 201 25.59 18.80 5.04
C SER A 201 26.78 19.21 4.17
N SER A 202 27.91 18.48 4.24
CA SER A 202 29.07 18.71 3.37
C SER A 202 29.00 17.97 2.04
N ASP A 203 28.14 16.95 1.91
CA ASP A 203 28.02 16.12 0.71
C ASP A 203 27.31 16.87 -0.43
N PRO A 204 27.97 17.12 -1.58
CA PRO A 204 27.35 17.82 -2.71
C PRO A 204 26.08 17.14 -3.23
N ARG A 205 25.98 15.81 -3.10
CA ARG A 205 24.80 15.05 -3.53
C ARG A 205 23.61 15.30 -2.61
N ALA A 206 23.85 15.42 -1.30
CA ALA A 206 22.81 15.79 -0.34
C ALA A 206 22.31 17.22 -0.58
N LYS A 207 23.22 18.16 -0.88
CA LYS A 207 22.86 19.54 -1.24
C LYS A 207 21.99 19.59 -2.49
N ALA A 208 22.41 18.92 -3.56
CA ALA A 208 21.64 18.84 -4.79
C ALA A 208 20.25 18.19 -4.58
N ALA A 209 20.18 17.16 -3.75
CA ALA A 209 18.91 16.53 -3.38
C ALA A 209 18.00 17.47 -2.57
N ALA A 210 18.55 18.20 -1.60
CA ALA A 210 17.80 19.16 -0.79
C ALA A 210 17.27 20.34 -1.62
N GLU A 211 18.09 20.89 -2.50
CA GLU A 211 17.69 21.96 -3.43
C GLU A 211 16.57 21.50 -4.37
N TRP A 212 16.69 20.30 -4.92
CA TRP A 212 15.63 19.71 -5.74
C TRP A 212 14.36 19.44 -4.93
N LEU A 213 14.45 18.91 -3.71
CA LEU A 213 13.29 18.64 -2.88
C LEU A 213 12.52 19.90 -2.48
N ALA A 214 13.22 21.02 -2.27
CA ALA A 214 12.61 22.33 -2.07
C ALA A 214 11.89 22.87 -3.34
N THR A 215 12.17 22.31 -4.53
CA THR A 215 11.44 22.67 -5.76
C THR A 215 10.14 21.90 -5.94
N VAL A 216 10.02 20.71 -5.33
CA VAL A 216 8.86 19.81 -5.52
C VAL A 216 7.89 19.78 -4.34
N ASN A 217 8.25 20.39 -3.21
CA ASN A 217 7.40 20.54 -2.04
C ASN A 217 6.57 21.85 -2.08
N LEU A 218 6.04 22.29 -0.93
CA LEU A 218 5.20 23.48 -0.79
C LEU A 218 5.97 24.69 -0.22
N SER A 219 7.31 24.71 -0.28
CA SER A 219 8.13 25.79 0.28
C SER A 219 7.99 27.10 -0.51
N ARG A 220 7.80 27.02 -1.83
CA ARG A 220 7.70 28.19 -2.73
C ARG A 220 6.28 28.69 -2.95
N ALA A 221 5.29 27.81 -2.81
CA ALA A 221 3.89 28.11 -3.08
C ALA A 221 2.95 27.19 -2.28
N PRO A 222 1.71 27.63 -1.98
CA PRO A 222 0.72 26.81 -1.28
C PRO A 222 0.21 25.62 -2.12
N THR A 223 0.45 25.63 -3.42
CA THR A 223 0.10 24.56 -4.37
C THR A 223 1.33 24.16 -5.19
N ARG A 224 1.27 22.98 -5.80
CA ARG A 224 2.31 22.48 -6.72
C ARG A 224 2.06 22.97 -8.13
N ASP A 225 3.13 23.21 -8.87
CA ASP A 225 3.13 23.63 -10.28
C ASP A 225 3.23 22.45 -11.27
N TYR A 226 3.30 21.21 -10.76
CA TYR A 226 3.34 20.00 -11.57
C TYR A 226 2.09 19.13 -11.41
N MET A 227 1.71 18.46 -12.50
CA MET A 227 0.57 17.57 -12.53
C MET A 227 0.87 16.25 -11.80
N LEU A 228 -0.09 15.82 -10.98
CA LEU A 228 -0.05 14.51 -10.34
C LEU A 228 -0.40 13.41 -11.35
N LYS A 229 0.44 12.39 -11.42
CA LYS A 229 0.27 11.21 -12.28
C LYS A 229 -0.10 10.01 -11.43
N THR A 230 -1.04 9.22 -11.93
CA THR A 230 -1.47 7.97 -11.30
C THR A 230 -0.95 6.78 -12.10
N LEU A 231 -0.85 5.63 -11.44
CA LEU A 231 -0.59 4.36 -12.13
C LEU A 231 -1.92 3.71 -12.55
N PRO A 232 -1.93 2.95 -13.65
CA PRO A 232 -3.14 2.27 -14.10
C PRO A 232 -3.59 1.23 -13.05
N ARG A 233 -4.90 1.06 -12.92
CA ARG A 233 -5.50 -0.01 -12.12
C ARG A 233 -5.21 -1.39 -12.75
N PRO A 234 -5.18 -2.48 -11.95
CA PRO A 234 -5.03 -3.83 -12.50
C PRO A 234 -6.19 -4.18 -13.44
N THR A 235 -5.90 -4.94 -14.50
CA THR A 235 -6.90 -5.38 -15.49
C THR A 235 -6.72 -6.84 -15.86
N GLY A 236 -7.75 -7.45 -16.44
CA GLY A 236 -7.72 -8.80 -17.01
C GLY A 236 -7.37 -9.86 -15.98
N ARG A 237 -6.25 -10.56 -16.15
CA ARG A 237 -5.84 -11.61 -15.20
C ARG A 237 -5.36 -11.04 -13.86
N ALA A 238 -4.90 -9.79 -13.81
CA ALA A 238 -4.39 -9.18 -12.59
C ALA A 238 -5.48 -8.89 -11.55
N THR A 239 -6.76 -8.93 -11.95
CA THR A 239 -7.92 -8.77 -11.04
C THR A 239 -8.29 -10.08 -10.33
N ARG A 240 -7.70 -11.21 -10.72
CA ARG A 240 -8.00 -12.54 -10.18
C ARG A 240 -7.16 -12.85 -8.95
N VAL A 241 -7.32 -12.04 -7.91
CA VAL A 241 -6.58 -12.20 -6.65
C VAL A 241 -7.53 -12.08 -5.47
N ILE A 242 -7.19 -12.80 -4.40
CA ILE A 242 -7.78 -12.62 -3.08
C ILE A 242 -6.62 -12.40 -2.13
N VAL A 243 -6.62 -11.26 -1.44
CA VAL A 243 -5.61 -10.90 -0.46
C VAL A 243 -6.22 -11.06 0.93
N THR A 244 -5.49 -11.70 1.84
CA THR A 244 -5.84 -11.76 3.26
C THR A 244 -4.80 -10.97 4.03
N GLU A 245 -5.24 -9.96 4.75
CA GLU A 245 -4.40 -9.08 5.55
C GLU A 245 -4.76 -9.30 7.02
N TYR A 246 -3.73 -9.28 7.88
CA TYR A 246 -3.87 -9.40 9.32
C TYR A 246 -3.32 -8.13 9.96
N ASP A 247 -4.19 -7.40 10.64
CA ASP A 247 -3.78 -6.26 11.45
C ASP A 247 -2.89 -6.76 12.59
N LEU A 248 -1.73 -6.12 12.73
CA LEU A 248 -0.85 -6.41 13.84
C LEU A 248 -1.46 -5.89 15.15
N PRO A 249 -1.28 -6.58 16.29
CA PRO A 249 -1.99 -6.29 17.53
C PRO A 249 -1.64 -4.93 18.15
N ARG A 250 -0.51 -4.33 17.76
CA ARG A 250 -0.07 -3.01 18.22
C ARG A 250 0.38 -2.18 17.02
N LYS A 251 0.07 -0.89 17.01
CA LYS A 251 0.40 0.00 15.88
C LYS A 251 1.90 0.19 15.66
N ASN A 252 2.72 -0.04 16.69
CA ASN A 252 4.17 0.16 16.66
C ASN A 252 4.97 -1.15 16.59
N ILE A 253 4.31 -2.29 16.46
CA ILE A 253 5.00 -3.58 16.29
C ILE A 253 5.51 -3.70 14.86
N GLU A 254 6.71 -4.23 14.70
CA GLU A 254 7.31 -4.45 13.39
C GLU A 254 6.98 -5.88 12.92
N PRO A 255 6.89 -6.16 11.60
CA PRO A 255 6.49 -7.49 11.10
C PRO A 255 7.37 -8.65 11.57
N HIS A 256 8.63 -8.37 11.94
CA HIS A 256 9.56 -9.38 12.46
C HIS A 256 9.37 -9.68 13.96
N ASP A 257 8.61 -8.87 14.69
CA ASP A 257 8.30 -9.07 16.11
C ASP A 257 7.16 -10.07 16.36
N VAL A 258 6.53 -10.61 15.29
CA VAL A 258 5.30 -11.42 15.33
C VAL A 258 5.60 -12.93 15.50
N ILE A 259 6.77 -13.28 16.05
CA ILE A 259 7.18 -14.66 16.35
C ILE A 259 6.82 -15.03 17.79
#